data_AF-A0A8T8XC74-F1
#
_entry.id   AF-A0A8T8XC74-F1
#
_cell.length_a   1.000
_cell.length_b   1.000
_cell.length_c   1.000
_cell.angle_alpha   90.00
_cell.angle_beta   90.00
_cell.angle_gamma   90.00
#
_symmetry.space_group_name_H-M   'P 1'
#
loop_
_entity.id
_entity.type
_entity.pdbx_description
1 polymer ?
#
loop_
_entity_poly.entity_id
_entity_poly.type
_entity_poly.pdbx_seq_one_letter_code
_entity_poly.pdbx_strand_id
1 'polypeptide(L)'
;MPSWGSGRFVFRVESDHSRTRMIEGVGIRSEGDQWVPFEPRDRRERSHLQGEVLPHLDWGNREPSAFISSSSDREWAFRDAKRRQRAGERNVRVLMIYAPRLGTFRSREGHWVTVMKLDTWLDVVKTDLPWYADFPCSENEYLFLHQIPEDLIVKTWWL
;
A
#
# COMPACT_ATOMS: atom_id res chain seq x y z
N MET A 1 -17.03 -14.17 8.95
CA MET A 1 -16.41 -12.85 8.64
C MET A 1 -15.80 -12.32 9.91
N PRO A 2 -14.49 -12.05 9.98
CA PRO A 2 -13.93 -11.45 11.18
C PRO A 2 -14.49 -10.03 11.31
N SER A 3 -15.22 -9.77 12.39
CA SER A 3 -15.75 -8.46 12.73
C SER A 3 -14.61 -7.60 13.27
N TRP A 4 -14.14 -6.65 12.46
CA TRP A 4 -13.13 -5.67 12.86
C TRP A 4 -13.84 -4.43 13.45
N GLY A 5 -13.68 -4.22 14.76
CA GLY A 5 -14.14 -3.02 15.45
C GLY A 5 -13.04 -1.95 15.50
N SER A 6 -13.37 -0.72 15.08
CA SER A 6 -12.55 0.51 15.04
C SER A 6 -11.51 0.62 13.91
N GLY A 7 -11.45 1.81 13.30
CA GLY A 7 -10.55 2.12 12.18
C GLY A 7 -9.07 2.11 12.58
N ARG A 8 -8.21 1.67 11.65
CA ARG A 8 -6.76 1.57 11.86
C ARG A 8 -6.02 2.70 11.17
N PHE A 9 -4.83 2.99 11.69
CA PHE A 9 -3.85 3.83 11.00
C PHE A 9 -2.75 2.96 10.44
N VAL A 10 -2.37 3.22 9.20
CA VAL A 10 -1.20 2.64 8.53
C VAL A 10 -0.26 3.76 8.12
N PHE A 11 1.01 3.43 7.95
CA PHE A 11 2.10 4.36 7.76
C PHE A 11 2.79 4.09 6.43
N ARG A 12 3.02 5.14 5.66
CA ARG A 12 3.76 5.06 4.39
C ARG A 12 4.98 5.97 4.45
N VAL A 13 6.14 5.42 4.10
CA VAL A 13 7.38 6.17 3.96
C VAL A 13 7.52 6.63 2.52
N GLU A 14 7.78 7.91 2.30
CA GLU A 14 8.04 8.47 0.99
C GLU A 14 9.35 9.27 0.97
N SER A 15 10.02 9.29 -0.18
CA SER A 15 11.17 10.14 -0.48
C SER A 15 11.15 10.51 -1.96
N ASP A 16 12.13 11.28 -2.44
CA ASP A 16 12.30 11.54 -3.88
C ASP A 16 12.53 10.28 -4.73
N HIS A 17 12.96 9.17 -4.12
CA HIS A 17 13.09 7.88 -4.79
C HIS A 17 11.82 7.01 -4.70
N SER A 18 10.81 7.44 -3.94
CA SER A 18 9.53 6.73 -3.92
C SER A 18 8.82 6.90 -5.25
N ARG A 19 8.44 5.75 -5.82
CA ARG A 19 7.74 5.65 -7.11
C ARG A 19 6.44 6.43 -7.14
N THR A 20 5.66 6.30 -6.06
CA THR A 20 4.41 7.03 -5.85
C THR A 20 4.55 7.94 -4.65
N ARG A 21 4.09 9.18 -4.81
CA ARG A 21 4.17 10.22 -3.78
C ARG A 21 2.83 10.89 -3.60
N MET A 22 2.55 11.35 -2.39
CA MET A 22 1.40 12.22 -2.13
C MET A 22 1.50 13.52 -2.92
N ILE A 23 0.42 13.81 -3.66
CA ILE A 23 0.12 15.00 -4.44
C ILE A 23 -0.94 15.79 -3.66
N GLU A 24 -0.65 17.05 -3.36
CA GLU A 24 -1.57 17.95 -2.65
C GLU A 24 -2.88 18.12 -3.42
N GLY A 25 -4.02 18.05 -2.72
CA GLY A 25 -5.36 18.12 -3.30
C GLY A 25 -5.83 16.82 -3.98
N VAL A 26 -5.02 15.75 -3.97
CA VAL A 26 -5.35 14.48 -4.65
C VAL A 26 -5.09 13.25 -3.75
N GLY A 27 -3.99 13.25 -3.01
CA GLY A 27 -3.51 12.07 -2.27
C GLY A 27 -2.46 11.32 -3.06
N ILE A 28 -2.44 9.99 -3.01
CA ILE A 28 -1.45 9.14 -3.67
C ILE A 28 -2.15 8.32 -4.74
N ARG A 29 -1.56 8.26 -5.94
CA ARG A 29 -1.97 7.34 -7.01
C ARG A 29 -0.91 6.28 -7.22
N SER A 30 -1.33 5.08 -7.59
CA SER A 30 -0.43 4.04 -8.06
C SER A 30 0.28 4.50 -9.34
N GLU A 31 1.44 3.94 -9.62
CA GLU A 31 2.16 4.26 -10.87
C GLU A 31 1.57 3.50 -12.05
N GLY A 32 1.10 2.27 -11.81
CA GLY A 32 0.35 1.51 -12.79
C GLY A 32 -1.09 2.03 -12.93
N ASP A 33 -1.56 2.17 -14.16
CA ASP A 33 -2.91 2.59 -14.54
C ASP A 33 -3.79 1.42 -14.99
N GLN A 34 -3.24 0.20 -15.00
CA GLN A 34 -3.97 -1.02 -15.33
C GLN A 34 -5.17 -1.20 -14.41
N TRP A 35 -6.31 -1.58 -15.00
CA TRP A 35 -7.49 -1.97 -14.24
C TRP A 35 -7.27 -3.37 -13.66
N VAL A 36 -7.37 -3.51 -12.33
CA VAL A 36 -7.13 -4.77 -11.64
C VAL A 36 -8.38 -5.19 -10.85
N PRO A 37 -8.96 -6.37 -11.11
CA PRO A 37 -10.08 -6.87 -10.33
C PRO A 37 -9.60 -7.33 -8.94
N PHE A 38 -10.02 -6.64 -7.88
CA PHE A 38 -9.67 -7.04 -6.50
C PHE A 38 -10.49 -8.22 -5.97
N GLU A 39 -11.63 -8.53 -6.61
CA GLU A 39 -12.47 -9.71 -6.36
C GLU A 39 -12.58 -10.52 -7.65
N PRO A 40 -11.54 -11.31 -7.99
CA PRO A 40 -11.50 -12.07 -9.24
C PRO A 40 -12.60 -13.14 -9.25
N ARG A 41 -13.38 -13.17 -10.33
CA ARG A 41 -14.54 -14.07 -10.53
C ARG A 41 -14.15 -15.41 -11.12
N ASP A 42 -13.03 -15.45 -11.82
CA ASP A 42 -12.53 -16.64 -12.49
C ASP A 42 -11.00 -16.79 -12.37
N ARG A 43 -10.47 -17.86 -12.95
CA ARG A 43 -9.03 -18.15 -12.93
C ARG A 43 -8.22 -17.10 -13.69
N ARG A 44 -8.77 -16.52 -14.77
CA ARG A 44 -8.06 -15.54 -15.60
C ARG A 44 -7.91 -14.22 -14.88
N GLU A 45 -8.98 -13.71 -14.28
CA GLU A 45 -8.95 -12.51 -13.44
C GLU A 45 -8.01 -12.69 -12.24
N ARG A 46 -8.02 -13.89 -11.62
CA ARG A 46 -7.09 -14.20 -10.54
C ARG A 46 -5.63 -14.20 -10.99
N SER A 47 -5.33 -14.82 -12.14
CA SER A 47 -3.98 -14.80 -12.71
C SER A 47 -3.52 -13.40 -13.08
N HIS A 48 -4.44 -12.53 -13.54
CA HIS A 48 -4.14 -11.11 -13.76
C HIS A 48 -3.79 -10.41 -12.45
N LEU A 49 -4.64 -10.52 -11.42
CA LEU A 49 -4.37 -9.94 -10.09
C LEU A 49 -3.06 -10.50 -9.49
N GLN A 50 -2.78 -11.78 -9.66
CA GLN A 50 -1.53 -12.40 -9.23
C GLN A 50 -0.31 -11.80 -9.94
N GLY A 51 -0.42 -11.56 -11.26
CA GLY A 51 0.60 -10.90 -12.07
C GLY A 51 0.86 -9.44 -11.68
N GLU A 52 -0.02 -8.84 -10.87
CA GLU A 52 0.14 -7.48 -10.34
C GLU A 52 0.66 -7.50 -8.89
N VAL A 53 0.10 -8.37 -8.04
CA VAL A 53 0.49 -8.47 -6.64
C VAL A 53 1.92 -8.97 -6.50
N LEU A 54 2.30 -10.06 -7.17
CA LEU A 54 3.61 -10.68 -6.94
C LEU A 54 4.79 -9.79 -7.36
N PRO A 55 4.79 -9.17 -8.55
CA PRO A 55 5.88 -8.27 -8.92
C PRO A 55 5.93 -7.00 -8.06
N HIS A 56 4.82 -6.59 -7.45
CA HIS A 56 4.79 -5.46 -6.51
C HIS A 56 5.55 -5.76 -5.20
N LEU A 57 5.62 -7.03 -4.78
CA LEU A 57 6.33 -7.43 -3.56
C LEU A 57 7.84 -7.52 -3.75
N ASP A 58 8.33 -7.56 -4.98
CA ASP A 58 9.74 -7.42 -5.28
C ASP A 58 10.14 -5.94 -5.23
N TRP A 59 10.81 -5.52 -4.15
CA TRP A 59 11.27 -4.15 -3.98
C TRP A 59 12.35 -3.73 -4.98
N GLY A 60 13.01 -4.70 -5.63
CA GLY A 60 13.93 -4.47 -6.74
C GLY A 60 13.21 -4.21 -8.07
N ASN A 61 11.94 -4.60 -8.19
CA ASN A 61 11.16 -4.45 -9.40
C ASN A 61 10.88 -2.97 -9.71
N ARG A 62 11.13 -2.61 -10.97
CA ARG A 62 10.94 -1.26 -11.51
C ARG A 62 9.74 -1.14 -12.43
N GLU A 63 8.95 -2.20 -12.61
CA GLU A 63 7.70 -2.16 -13.37
C GLU A 63 6.58 -1.46 -12.59
N PRO A 64 5.83 -0.51 -13.19
CA PRO A 64 4.71 0.16 -12.55
C PRO A 64 3.65 -0.81 -12.06
N SER A 65 3.25 -0.66 -10.80
CA SER A 65 2.23 -1.50 -10.16
C SER A 65 1.00 -0.67 -9.81
N ALA A 66 -0.16 -1.33 -9.83
CA ALA A 66 -1.44 -0.78 -9.39
C ALA A 66 -1.53 -0.64 -7.85
N PHE A 67 -0.54 -1.12 -7.09
CA PHE A 67 -0.57 -1.12 -5.63
C PHE A 67 0.27 -0.02 -4.99
N ILE A 68 -0.15 0.39 -3.79
CA ILE A 68 0.55 1.33 -2.93
C ILE A 68 0.76 0.66 -1.57
N SER A 69 2.02 0.39 -1.22
CA SER A 69 2.39 -0.22 0.06
C SER A 69 2.31 0.75 1.22
N SER A 70 1.92 0.22 2.38
CA SER A 70 1.92 0.86 3.68
C SER A 70 2.13 -0.19 4.78
N SER A 71 2.51 0.23 5.99
CA SER A 71 2.78 -0.66 7.12
C SER A 71 1.93 -0.28 8.33
N SER A 72 1.41 -1.26 9.08
CA SER A 72 0.84 -0.98 10.40
C SER A 72 1.88 -0.72 11.49
N ASP A 73 3.15 -1.05 11.25
CA ASP A 73 4.23 -0.82 12.21
C ASP A 73 4.78 0.61 12.07
N ARG A 74 4.34 1.45 13.00
CA ARG A 74 4.80 2.85 13.12
C ARG A 74 6.30 2.92 13.36
N GLU A 75 6.84 2.13 14.28
CA GLU A 75 8.24 2.24 14.66
C GLU A 75 9.16 1.84 13.51
N TRP A 76 8.79 0.78 12.80
CA TRP A 76 9.44 0.38 11.56
C TRP A 76 9.40 1.50 10.52
N ALA A 77 8.25 2.13 10.28
CA ALA A 77 8.12 3.20 9.28
C ALA A 77 9.05 4.40 9.59
N PHE A 78 9.10 4.83 10.85
CA PHE A 78 10.02 5.90 11.26
C PHE A 78 11.49 5.48 11.22
N ARG A 79 11.80 4.20 11.48
CA ARG A 79 13.15 3.66 11.38
C ARG A 79 13.63 3.61 9.93
N ASP A 80 12.79 3.14 9.00
CA ASP A 80 13.11 3.14 7.57
C ASP A 80 13.28 4.56 7.04
N ALA A 81 12.40 5.49 7.44
CA ALA A 81 12.52 6.90 7.04
C ALA A 81 13.85 7.53 7.52
N LYS A 82 14.25 7.30 8.77
CA LYS A 82 15.57 7.72 9.29
C LYS A 82 16.72 7.05 8.55
N ARG A 83 16.58 5.76 8.18
CA ARG A 83 17.59 5.04 7.38
C ARG A 83 17.78 5.69 6.00
N ARG A 84 16.68 6.01 5.30
CA ARG A 84 16.70 6.70 3.99
C ARG A 84 17.34 8.08 4.09
N GLN A 85 16.98 8.86 5.11
CA GLN A 85 17.60 10.16 5.36
C GLN A 85 19.12 10.04 5.57
N ARG A 86 19.57 9.08 6.40
CA ARG A 86 21.01 8.82 6.62
C ARG A 86 21.73 8.36 5.36
N ALA A 87 21.03 7.69 4.44
CA ALA A 87 21.55 7.31 3.14
C ALA A 87 21.61 8.46 2.12
N GLY A 88 21.19 9.68 2.52
CA GLY A 88 21.23 10.88 1.68
C GLY A 88 20.00 11.10 0.81
N GLU A 89 18.92 10.34 1.02
CA GLU A 89 17.66 10.60 0.33
C GLU A 89 17.04 11.93 0.77
N ARG A 90 16.39 12.61 -0.17
CA ARG A 90 15.76 13.92 0.04
C ARG A 90 14.24 13.79 0.14
N ASN A 91 13.61 14.82 0.71
CA ASN A 91 12.16 14.92 0.90
C ASN A 91 11.57 13.69 1.60
N VAL A 92 12.30 13.15 2.58
CA VAL A 92 11.87 11.96 3.31
C VAL A 92 10.74 12.34 4.26
N ARG A 93 9.62 11.62 4.17
CA ARG A 93 8.46 11.82 5.04
C ARG A 93 7.77 10.52 5.40
N VAL A 94 7.06 10.54 6.52
CA VAL A 94 6.11 9.49 6.92
C VAL A 94 4.71 10.05 6.85
N LEU A 95 3.81 9.32 6.21
CA LEU A 95 2.38 9.63 6.11
C LEU A 95 1.60 8.68 7.01
N MET A 96 0.67 9.21 7.80
CA MET A 96 -0.32 8.46 8.56
C MET A 96 -1.63 8.44 7.78
N ILE A 97 -2.08 7.25 7.42
CA ILE A 97 -3.26 7.02 6.59
C ILE A 97 -4.32 6.33 7.44
N TYR A 98 -5.53 6.86 7.42
CA TYR A 98 -6.69 6.28 8.09
C TYR A 98 -7.38 5.26 7.18
N ALA A 99 -7.43 4.01 7.62
CA ALA A 99 -8.17 2.92 7.00
C ALA A 99 -9.32 2.50 7.94
N PRO A 100 -10.54 3.05 7.76
CA PRO A 100 -11.67 2.76 8.65
C PRO A 100 -12.10 1.28 8.63
N ARG A 101 -11.85 0.59 7.52
CA ARG A 101 -12.10 -0.85 7.34
C ARG A 101 -11.24 -1.42 6.22
N LEU A 102 -11.13 -2.74 6.16
CA LEU A 102 -10.54 -3.47 5.03
C LEU A 102 -11.59 -3.77 3.97
N GLY A 103 -11.13 -4.06 2.75
CA GLY A 103 -11.93 -4.21 1.56
C GLY A 103 -12.26 -2.85 0.93
N THR A 104 -13.41 -2.77 0.28
CA THR A 104 -13.79 -1.60 -0.52
C THR A 104 -14.70 -0.66 0.27
N PHE A 105 -14.41 0.64 0.26
CA PHE A 105 -15.20 1.67 0.93
C PHE A 105 -15.16 3.02 0.22
N ARG A 106 -16.07 3.92 0.60
CA ARG A 106 -16.08 5.32 0.17
C ARG A 106 -15.35 6.16 1.22
N SER A 107 -14.40 6.98 0.78
CA SER A 107 -13.81 8.03 1.62
C SER A 107 -14.84 9.13 1.92
N ARG A 108 -14.50 10.10 2.79
CA ARG A 108 -15.41 11.21 3.14
C ARG A 108 -15.69 12.11 1.94
N GLU A 109 -14.73 12.23 1.05
CA GLU A 109 -14.86 12.96 -0.23
C GLU A 109 -15.49 12.11 -1.35
N GLY A 110 -15.88 10.88 -1.04
CA GLY A 110 -16.61 10.00 -1.96
C GLY A 110 -15.74 9.21 -2.92
N HIS A 111 -14.42 9.14 -2.72
CA HIS A 111 -13.54 8.28 -3.53
C HIS A 111 -13.70 6.82 -3.13
N TRP A 112 -13.72 5.91 -4.12
CA TRP A 112 -13.62 4.48 -3.83
C TRP A 112 -12.20 4.12 -3.44
N VAL A 113 -12.06 3.38 -2.35
CA VAL A 113 -10.79 2.93 -1.80
C VAL A 113 -10.88 1.44 -1.55
N THR A 114 -9.87 0.70 -1.99
CA THR A 114 -9.71 -0.73 -1.72
C THR A 114 -8.39 -0.93 -1.01
N VAL A 115 -8.43 -1.48 0.19
CA VAL A 115 -7.24 -1.78 0.99
C VAL A 115 -7.41 -3.10 1.71
N MET A 116 -6.39 -3.94 1.66
CA MET A 116 -6.35 -5.19 2.42
C MET A 116 -4.94 -5.41 2.97
N LYS A 117 -4.85 -6.24 3.99
CA LYS A 117 -3.56 -6.73 4.48
C LYS A 117 -2.96 -7.68 3.42
N LEU A 118 -1.64 -7.75 3.35
CA LEU A 118 -0.94 -8.57 2.35
C LEU A 118 -1.36 -10.04 2.37
N ASP A 119 -1.53 -10.64 3.56
CA ASP A 119 -2.02 -12.03 3.69
C ASP A 119 -3.37 -12.24 2.99
N THR A 120 -4.27 -11.27 3.10
CA THR A 120 -5.58 -11.31 2.46
C THR A 120 -5.46 -11.19 0.94
N TRP A 121 -4.54 -10.35 0.43
CA TRP A 121 -4.26 -10.29 -1.00
C TRP A 121 -3.73 -11.64 -1.52
N LEU A 122 -2.78 -12.25 -0.80
CA LEU A 122 -2.22 -13.57 -1.11
C LEU A 122 -3.29 -14.68 -1.10
N ASP A 123 -4.20 -14.65 -0.13
CA ASP A 123 -5.36 -15.56 -0.06
C ASP A 123 -6.32 -15.41 -1.25
N VAL A 124 -6.54 -14.17 -1.72
CA VAL A 124 -7.37 -13.87 -2.90
C VAL A 124 -6.70 -14.42 -4.17
N VAL A 125 -5.39 -14.22 -4.33
CA VAL A 125 -4.64 -14.74 -5.50
C VAL A 125 -4.25 -16.22 -5.39
N LYS A 126 -4.54 -16.87 -4.25
CA LYS A 126 -4.25 -18.29 -3.98
C LYS A 126 -2.78 -18.63 -4.10
N THR A 127 -1.94 -17.84 -3.44
CA THR A 127 -0.49 -18.02 -3.43
C THR A 127 0.08 -17.70 -2.06
N ASP A 128 1.29 -18.21 -1.79
CA ASP A 128 2.02 -17.87 -0.57
C ASP A 128 2.92 -16.65 -0.80
N LEU A 129 3.43 -16.08 0.28
CA LEU A 129 4.40 -14.99 0.20
C LEU A 129 5.65 -15.49 -0.57
N PRO A 130 6.06 -14.82 -1.66
CA PRO A 130 7.22 -15.25 -2.43
C PRO A 130 8.51 -15.06 -1.62
N TRP A 131 9.49 -15.93 -1.83
CA TRP A 131 10.77 -15.94 -1.08
C TRP A 131 11.60 -14.65 -1.25
N TYR A 132 11.37 -13.87 -2.30
CA TYR A 132 12.03 -12.59 -2.57
C TYR A 132 11.35 -11.39 -1.89
N ALA A 133 10.15 -11.57 -1.34
CA ALA A 133 9.50 -10.51 -0.58
C ALA A 133 10.24 -10.28 0.74
N ASP A 134 10.41 -9.02 1.13
CA ASP A 134 11.06 -8.66 2.39
C ASP A 134 10.16 -9.02 3.58
N PHE A 135 10.47 -10.14 4.25
CA PHE A 135 9.61 -10.80 5.23
C PHE A 135 9.19 -9.92 6.42
N PRO A 136 10.08 -9.14 7.07
CA PRO A 136 9.70 -8.27 8.20
C PRO A 136 8.74 -7.14 7.79
N CYS A 137 8.83 -6.67 6.55
CA CYS A 137 7.94 -5.66 6.00
C CYS A 137 6.57 -6.27 5.68
N SER A 138 6.57 -7.49 5.13
CA SER A 138 5.39 -8.21 4.62
C SER A 138 4.37 -8.56 5.72
N GLU A 139 4.79 -8.85 6.95
CA GLU A 139 3.87 -9.20 8.05
C GLU A 139 2.92 -8.05 8.44
N ASN A 140 3.43 -6.82 8.34
CA ASN A 140 2.72 -5.59 8.70
C ASN A 140 2.21 -4.84 7.46
N GLU A 141 2.34 -5.41 6.26
CA GLU A 141 2.06 -4.71 5.02
C GLU A 141 0.57 -4.71 4.67
N TYR A 142 0.11 -3.53 4.25
CA TYR A 142 -1.20 -3.29 3.68
C TYR A 142 -1.01 -2.69 2.29
N LEU A 143 -1.71 -3.25 1.31
CA LEU A 143 -1.70 -2.75 -0.05
C LEU A 143 -3.02 -2.04 -0.34
N PHE A 144 -2.93 -0.77 -0.70
CA PHE A 144 -4.01 -0.04 -1.34
C PHE A 144 -3.97 -0.28 -2.84
N LEU A 145 -5.13 -0.44 -3.46
CA LEU A 145 -5.26 -0.56 -4.90
C LEU A 145 -5.62 0.80 -5.52
N HIS A 146 -4.88 1.19 -6.55
CA HIS A 146 -4.98 2.40 -7.38
C HIS A 146 -4.75 3.73 -6.68
N GLN A 147 -5.30 3.96 -5.49
CA GLN A 147 -5.24 5.27 -4.86
C GLN A 147 -5.39 5.24 -3.34
N ILE A 148 -4.83 6.29 -2.73
CA ILE A 148 -5.07 6.71 -1.35
C ILE A 148 -5.51 8.17 -1.43
N PRO A 149 -6.81 8.47 -1.32
CA PRO A 149 -7.32 9.84 -1.31
C PRO A 149 -6.69 10.70 -0.20
N GLU A 150 -6.55 12.00 -0.45
CA GLU A 150 -5.96 12.94 0.52
C GLU A 150 -6.73 12.99 1.84
N ASP A 151 -8.06 12.86 1.80
CA ASP A 151 -8.90 12.88 3.00
C ASP A 151 -8.67 11.71 3.97
N LEU A 152 -7.95 10.67 3.51
CA LEU A 152 -7.48 9.58 4.37
C LEU A 152 -6.08 9.84 4.96
N ILE A 153 -5.33 10.84 4.47
CA ILE A 153 -4.00 11.19 4.98
C ILE A 153 -4.17 12.17 6.15
N VAL A 154 -4.00 11.66 7.37
CA VAL A 154 -4.33 12.40 8.60
C VAL A 154 -3.14 13.19 9.13
N LYS A 155 -1.91 12.75 8.87
CA LYS A 155 -0.70 13.43 9.36
C LYS A 155 0.52 13.13 8.49
N THR A 156 1.39 14.12 8.37
CA THR A 156 2.67 14.03 7.67
C THR A 156 3.79 14.46 8.61
N TRP A 157 4.88 13.69 8.67
CA TRP A 157 6.11 14.06 9.36
C TRP A 157 7.26 14.10 8.37
N TRP A 158 7.94 15.23 8.28
CA TRP A 158 9.19 15.39 7.53
C TRP A 158 10.37 14.99 8.40
N LEU A 159 11.39 14.35 7.82
CA LEU A 159 12.63 13.99 8.50
C LEU A 159 13.81 14.81 8.01
#